data_AF-A0A5C7XIE5-F1
#
_entry.id   AF-A0A5C7XIE5-F1
#
_cell.length_a   1.000
_cell.length_b   1.000
_cell.length_c   1.000
_cell.angle_alpha   90.00
_cell.angle_beta   90.00
_cell.angle_gamma   90.00
#
_symmetry.space_group_name_H-M   'P 1'
#
loop_
_entity.id
_entity.type
_entity.pdbx_description
1 polymer ?
#
loop_
_entity_poly.entity_id
_entity_poly.type
_entity_poly.pdbx_seq_one_letter_code
_entity_poly.pdbx_strand_id
1 'polypeptide(L)'
;MFASPRLENVESVAALLREHDIEVKITNGRTYRGAIRGNFSYRELPDPAEQPAVWVVFSDDQPKARELLREAGLLDSGRSPTSYLPTPSVHQLRGDDADAEDAAKRRAFRIRAALFVGIAIALGMSLLSFRKPVAPSAASSAATPAPTADAPQAPEPTYVIATPKALAALLIEAEIEAQTAVRPIERLCLSIDGETPTGERLAAIRLPKGMAARPTADCAGDPMPAGALSIAVSEYRTDGSGRGTVRLDLIDPDKDGRPRTDARTLAVKREGERWRVLRVVQ
;
A
#
# COMPACT_ATOMS: atom_id res chain seq x y z
N MET A 1 -3.68 33.47 -2.86
CA MET A 1 -3.90 32.19 -2.18
C MET A 1 -2.61 31.38 -2.24
N PHE A 2 -2.19 30.80 -1.12
CA PHE A 2 -1.06 29.87 -1.04
C PHE A 2 -1.54 28.58 -0.33
N ALA A 3 -1.19 27.42 -0.87
CA ALA A 3 -1.56 26.12 -0.30
C ALA A 3 -0.32 25.24 -0.17
N SER A 4 -0.22 24.47 0.90
CA SER A 4 0.88 23.55 1.13
C SER A 4 0.41 22.30 1.86
N PRO A 5 0.94 21.11 1.52
CA PRO A 5 0.66 19.88 2.28
C PRO A 5 1.09 19.95 3.75
N ARG A 6 2.07 20.81 4.07
CA ARG A 6 2.57 21.00 5.44
C ARG A 6 1.91 22.20 6.08
N LEU A 7 1.19 21.95 7.18
CA LEU A 7 0.46 22.98 7.91
C LEU A 7 1.41 24.06 8.46
N GLU A 8 2.61 23.67 8.87
CA GLU A 8 3.63 24.57 9.44
C GLU A 8 4.05 25.64 8.42
N ASN A 9 4.11 25.27 7.13
CA ASN A 9 4.43 26.20 6.06
C ASN A 9 3.30 27.22 5.88
N VAL A 10 2.04 26.78 5.93
CA VAL A 10 0.88 27.67 5.82
C VAL A 10 0.78 28.61 7.02
N GLU A 11 1.06 28.12 8.23
CA GLU A 11 1.13 28.94 9.44
C GLU A 11 2.26 29.99 9.37
N SER A 12 3.44 29.60 8.88
CA SER A 12 4.59 30.51 8.69
C SER A 12 4.28 31.62 7.67
N VAL A 13 3.65 31.26 6.55
CA VAL A 13 3.23 32.24 5.54
C VAL A 13 2.13 33.16 6.07
N ALA A 14 1.19 32.62 6.85
CA ALA A 14 0.16 33.44 7.49
C ALA A 14 0.75 34.41 8.54
N ALA A 15 1.82 34.01 9.24
CA ALA A 15 2.54 34.91 10.16
C ALA A 15 3.24 36.03 9.39
N LEU A 16 3.95 35.70 8.31
CA LEU A 16 4.61 36.68 7.44
C LEU A 16 3.62 37.72 6.90
N LEU A 17 2.46 37.29 6.39
CA LEU A 17 1.46 38.22 5.86
C LEU A 17 0.88 39.13 6.95
N ARG A 18 0.65 38.60 8.16
CA ARG A 18 0.16 39.41 9.29
C ARG A 18 1.18 40.44 9.78
N GLU A 19 2.48 40.12 9.73
CA GLU A 19 3.55 41.06 10.08
C GLU A 19 3.56 42.31 9.19
N HIS A 20 3.05 42.18 7.96
CA HIS A 20 2.89 43.28 7.01
C HIS A 20 1.49 43.90 6.98
N ASP A 21 0.73 43.73 8.08
CA ASP A 21 -0.64 44.22 8.29
C ASP A 21 -1.66 43.68 7.26
N ILE A 22 -1.47 42.47 6.76
CA ILE A 22 -2.40 41.83 5.81
C ILE A 22 -3.28 40.82 6.55
N GLU A 23 -4.60 41.00 6.50
CA GLU A 23 -5.54 40.09 7.13
C GLU A 23 -5.69 38.79 6.34
N VAL A 24 -5.52 37.65 7.03
CA VAL A 24 -5.53 36.32 6.40
C VAL A 24 -6.38 35.29 7.15
N LYS A 25 -7.07 34.45 6.38
CA LYS A 25 -7.85 33.30 6.83
C LYS A 25 -7.17 32.00 6.44
N ILE A 26 -6.99 31.10 7.40
CA ILE A 26 -6.45 29.75 7.17
C ILE A 26 -7.62 28.76 7.04
N THR A 27 -7.63 27.96 5.98
CA THR A 27 -8.53 26.81 5.80
C THR A 27 -7.78 25.51 6.09
N ASN A 28 -8.47 24.50 6.65
CA ASN A 28 -7.89 23.22 7.05
C ASN A 28 -6.71 23.35 8.05
N GLY A 29 -6.80 24.33 8.97
CA GLY A 29 -5.77 24.64 9.97
C GLY A 29 -5.72 23.68 11.16
N ARG A 30 -4.87 23.98 12.15
CA ARG A 30 -4.60 23.15 13.34
C ARG A 30 -5.85 22.68 14.09
N THR A 31 -6.89 23.50 14.15
CA THR A 31 -8.17 23.17 14.80
C THR A 31 -8.94 22.04 14.09
N TYR A 32 -8.71 21.84 12.79
CA TYR A 32 -9.35 20.76 12.01
C TYR A 32 -8.65 19.40 12.18
N ARG A 33 -7.34 19.38 12.49
CA ARG A 33 -6.51 18.15 12.55
C ARG A 33 -5.93 17.83 13.94
N GLY A 34 -6.32 18.57 14.99
CA GLY A 34 -5.72 18.47 16.34
C GLY A 34 -5.81 17.11 17.03
N ALA A 35 -6.66 16.18 16.56
CA ALA A 35 -6.88 14.88 17.18
C ALA A 35 -6.49 13.66 16.32
N ILE A 36 -6.10 13.82 15.05
CA ILE A 36 -5.85 12.69 14.14
C ILE A 36 -4.40 12.71 13.66
N ARG A 37 -3.55 11.93 14.35
CA ARG A 37 -2.21 11.58 13.87
C ARG A 37 -2.35 10.51 12.78
N GLY A 38 -2.80 10.92 11.59
CA GLY A 38 -2.90 10.04 10.42
C GLY A 38 -1.54 9.92 9.73
N ASN A 39 -1.12 8.69 9.40
CA ASN A 39 0.13 8.42 8.71
C ASN A 39 0.17 9.13 7.34
N PHE A 40 1.21 9.93 7.10
CA PHE A 40 1.47 10.57 5.81
C PHE A 40 1.87 9.50 4.78
N SER A 41 1.02 9.26 3.77
CA SER A 41 1.30 8.34 2.67
C SER A 41 1.67 9.12 1.41
N TYR A 42 2.83 8.81 0.82
CA TYR A 42 3.26 9.38 -0.48
C TYR A 42 2.51 8.77 -1.69
N ARG A 43 1.71 7.72 -1.48
CA ARG A 43 0.94 7.05 -2.55
C ARG A 43 -0.48 7.57 -2.68
N GLU A 44 -0.95 8.29 -1.68
CA GLU A 44 -2.25 8.98 -1.66
C GLU A 44 -2.03 10.38 -2.24
N LEU A 45 -2.69 10.72 -3.35
CA LEU A 45 -2.73 12.13 -3.77
C LEU A 45 -3.68 12.85 -2.81
N PRO A 46 -3.21 13.84 -2.01
CA PRO A 46 -4.10 14.56 -1.12
C PRO A 46 -5.16 15.28 -1.94
N ASP A 47 -6.44 15.06 -1.60
CA ASP A 47 -7.55 15.81 -2.19
C ASP A 47 -7.25 17.31 -2.08
N PRO A 48 -7.21 18.07 -3.19
CA PRO A 48 -7.01 19.52 -3.17
C PRO A 48 -7.93 20.25 -2.19
N ALA A 49 -9.14 19.72 -1.94
CA ALA A 49 -10.09 20.28 -0.99
C ALA A 49 -9.65 20.15 0.48
N GLU A 50 -8.81 19.16 0.80
CA GLU A 50 -8.33 18.89 2.16
C GLU A 50 -7.00 19.57 2.49
N GLN A 51 -6.36 20.21 1.51
CA GLN A 51 -5.05 20.83 1.72
C GLN A 51 -5.16 22.10 2.59
N PRO A 52 -4.27 22.28 3.58
CA PRO A 52 -4.12 23.54 4.27
C PRO A 52 -3.81 24.69 3.30
N ALA A 53 -4.53 25.79 3.44
CA ALA A 53 -4.34 26.96 2.59
C ALA A 53 -4.57 28.27 3.34
N VAL A 54 -3.89 29.33 2.89
CA VAL A 54 -4.04 30.70 3.37
C VAL A 54 -4.66 31.58 2.30
N TRP A 55 -5.70 32.30 2.72
CA TRP A 55 -6.49 33.22 1.92
C TRP A 55 -6.34 34.62 2.49
N VAL A 56 -6.11 35.61 1.63
CA VAL A 56 -6.16 37.03 2.04
C VAL A 56 -7.64 37.44 2.08
N VAL A 57 -8.05 38.07 3.18
CA VAL A 57 -9.46 38.40 3.45
C VAL A 57 -9.92 39.56 2.58
N PHE A 58 -9.12 40.63 2.52
CA PHE A 58 -9.42 41.80 1.69
C PHE A 58 -8.85 41.65 0.29
N SER A 59 -9.62 42.06 -0.72
CA SER A 59 -9.16 42.02 -2.10
C SER A 59 -8.08 43.07 -2.39
N ASP A 60 -8.11 44.19 -1.66
CA ASP A 60 -7.16 45.30 -1.82
C ASP A 60 -5.73 44.90 -1.41
N ASP A 61 -5.57 43.95 -0.49
CA ASP A 61 -4.27 43.47 -0.02
C ASP A 61 -3.64 42.39 -0.92
N GLN A 62 -4.39 41.87 -1.90
CA GLN A 62 -3.92 40.79 -2.77
C GLN A 62 -2.65 41.14 -3.57
N PRO A 63 -2.49 42.35 -4.15
CA PRO A 63 -1.28 42.73 -4.88
C PRO A 63 -0.06 42.77 -3.95
N LYS A 64 -0.20 43.41 -2.77
CA LYS A 64 0.84 43.52 -1.75
C LYS A 64 1.25 42.15 -1.21
N ALA A 65 0.28 41.28 -0.90
CA ALA A 65 0.55 39.92 -0.48
C ALA A 65 1.32 39.12 -1.53
N ARG A 66 0.97 39.26 -2.81
CA ARG A 66 1.65 38.57 -3.91
C ARG A 66 3.08 39.07 -4.12
N GLU A 67 3.34 40.33 -3.84
CA GLU A 67 4.68 40.92 -3.87
C GLU A 67 5.56 40.34 -2.78
N LEU A 68 5.09 40.36 -1.53
CA LEU A 68 5.81 39.78 -0.38
C LEU A 68 6.11 38.28 -0.57
N LEU A 69 5.15 37.51 -1.11
CA LEU A 69 5.37 36.09 -1.39
C LEU A 69 6.41 35.85 -2.50
N ARG A 70 6.58 36.79 -3.44
CA ARG A 70 7.62 36.72 -4.47
C ARG A 70 8.99 37.07 -3.90
N GLU A 71 9.07 38.09 -3.07
CA GLU A 71 10.30 38.48 -2.36
C GLU A 71 10.80 37.34 -1.45
N ALA A 72 9.88 36.64 -0.79
CA ALA A 72 10.18 35.46 0.01
C ALA A 72 10.54 34.20 -0.83
N GLY A 73 10.52 34.27 -2.16
CA GLY A 73 10.80 33.13 -3.05
C GLY A 73 9.72 32.04 -3.05
N LEU A 74 8.54 32.32 -2.46
CA LEU A 74 7.42 31.38 -2.35
C LEU A 74 6.53 31.36 -3.60
N LEU A 75 6.61 32.40 -4.42
CA LEU A 75 6.01 32.45 -5.75
C LEU A 75 7.10 32.55 -6.79
N ASP A 76 7.17 31.54 -7.65
CA ASP A 76 7.95 31.64 -8.87
C ASP A 76 7.40 32.82 -9.69
N SER A 77 8.26 33.70 -10.15
CA SER A 77 7.90 34.83 -11.01
C SER A 77 7.41 34.26 -12.34
N GLY A 78 6.14 33.84 -12.38
CA GLY A 78 5.49 33.12 -13.47
C GLY A 78 5.26 33.92 -14.75
N ARG A 79 6.22 34.77 -15.12
CA ARG A 79 6.42 35.24 -16.49
C ARG A 79 7.90 35.19 -16.77
N SER A 80 8.35 34.05 -17.30
CA SER A 80 9.41 34.14 -18.30
C SER A 80 8.83 34.94 -19.47
N PRO A 81 9.38 36.09 -19.86
CA PRO A 81 8.83 36.91 -20.94
C PRO A 81 8.87 36.22 -22.31
N THR A 82 9.34 34.96 -22.38
CA THR A 82 9.66 34.25 -23.62
C THR A 82 8.94 32.91 -23.81
N SER A 83 7.98 32.51 -22.95
CA SER A 83 7.29 31.23 -23.13
C SER A 83 5.79 31.27 -22.83
N TYR A 84 4.99 30.82 -23.80
CA TYR A 84 3.53 30.60 -23.70
C TYR A 84 3.15 29.16 -23.30
N LEU A 85 4.14 28.32 -22.98
CA LEU A 85 3.90 26.96 -22.50
C LEU A 85 4.02 26.89 -20.97
N PRO A 86 3.28 26.00 -20.28
CA PRO A 86 3.44 25.79 -18.85
C PRO A 86 4.86 25.31 -18.56
N THR A 87 5.67 26.16 -17.95
CA THR A 87 7.02 25.80 -17.52
C THR A 87 6.90 24.88 -16.30
N PRO A 88 7.43 23.64 -16.33
CA PRO A 88 7.50 22.83 -15.12
C PRO A 88 8.43 23.51 -14.12
N SER A 89 7.99 23.54 -12.87
CA SER A 89 8.71 24.12 -11.74
C SER A 89 10.17 23.65 -11.67
N VAL A 90 11.06 24.58 -11.29
CA VAL A 90 12.52 24.49 -11.10
C VAL A 90 13.06 23.28 -10.31
N HIS A 91 12.21 22.42 -9.76
CA HIS A 91 12.61 21.13 -9.19
C HIS A 91 12.86 20.01 -10.20
N GLN A 92 12.56 20.21 -11.50
CA GLN A 92 12.77 19.17 -12.53
C GLN A 92 14.05 19.34 -13.37
N LEU A 93 14.81 20.43 -13.20
CA LEU A 93 15.92 20.80 -14.09
C LEU A 93 17.31 20.71 -13.44
N ARG A 94 17.52 19.67 -12.62
CA ARG A 94 18.85 19.25 -12.18
C ARG A 94 18.93 17.74 -12.38
N GLY A 95 19.74 17.15 -13.26
CA GLY A 95 20.75 17.60 -14.22
C GLY A 95 21.54 16.35 -14.64
N ASP A 96 21.79 16.18 -15.94
CA ASP A 96 22.82 15.35 -16.61
C ASP A 96 22.90 13.81 -16.47
N ASP A 97 22.09 13.12 -15.66
CA ASP A 97 22.04 11.63 -15.65
C ASP A 97 20.95 11.01 -16.56
N ALA A 98 20.18 11.85 -17.26
CA ALA A 98 18.94 11.45 -17.94
C ALA A 98 19.15 10.55 -19.17
N ASP A 99 20.25 10.71 -19.92
CA ASP A 99 20.46 9.97 -21.17
C ASP A 99 20.78 8.47 -20.95
N ALA A 100 21.48 8.14 -19.87
CA ALA A 100 21.78 6.75 -19.50
C ALA A 100 20.55 6.04 -18.90
N GLU A 101 19.78 6.74 -18.08
CA GLU A 101 18.52 6.22 -17.54
C GLU A 101 17.46 6.01 -18.63
N ASP A 102 17.36 6.90 -19.63
CA ASP A 102 16.39 6.78 -20.71
C ASP A 102 16.68 5.58 -21.62
N ALA A 103 17.94 5.26 -21.87
CA ALA A 103 18.32 4.05 -22.61
C ALA A 103 17.95 2.77 -21.85
N ALA A 104 18.16 2.75 -20.52
CA ALA A 104 17.77 1.63 -19.65
C ALA A 104 16.24 1.49 -19.54
N LYS A 105 15.51 2.61 -19.40
CA LYS A 105 14.04 2.67 -19.37
C LYS A 105 13.44 2.19 -20.69
N ARG A 106 14.01 2.55 -21.84
CA ARG A 106 13.59 2.07 -23.18
C ARG A 106 13.83 0.56 -23.35
N ARG A 107 14.95 0.01 -22.85
CA ARG A 107 15.21 -1.44 -22.85
C ARG A 107 14.24 -2.19 -21.95
N ALA A 108 13.99 -1.68 -20.75
CA ALA A 108 13.01 -2.25 -19.83
C ALA A 108 11.59 -2.22 -20.41
N PHE A 109 11.21 -1.15 -21.12
CA PHE A 109 9.91 -1.05 -21.80
C PHE A 109 9.78 -2.09 -22.93
N ARG A 110 10.82 -2.31 -23.74
CA ARG A 110 10.81 -3.35 -24.80
C ARG A 110 10.71 -4.75 -24.23
N ILE A 111 11.40 -5.04 -23.11
CA ILE A 111 11.30 -6.34 -22.42
C ILE A 111 9.91 -6.53 -21.83
N ARG A 112 9.34 -5.50 -21.18
CA ARG A 112 7.96 -5.55 -20.66
C ARG A 112 6.94 -5.73 -21.79
N ALA A 113 7.09 -5.02 -22.91
CA ALA A 113 6.21 -5.16 -24.07
C ALA A 113 6.29 -6.57 -24.67
N ALA A 114 7.49 -7.13 -24.82
CA ALA A 114 7.68 -8.51 -25.31
C ALA A 114 7.06 -9.54 -24.34
N LEU A 115 7.17 -9.32 -23.03
CA LEU A 115 6.54 -10.15 -22.01
C LEU A 115 5.00 -10.12 -22.13
N PHE A 116 4.41 -8.92 -22.27
CA PHE A 116 2.95 -8.78 -22.43
C PHE A 116 2.45 -9.45 -23.72
N VAL A 117 3.19 -9.33 -24.83
CA VAL A 117 2.85 -10.05 -26.07
C VAL A 117 2.94 -11.56 -25.88
N GLY A 118 3.98 -12.06 -25.18
CA GLY A 118 4.10 -13.48 -24.84
C GLY A 118 2.95 -13.98 -23.97
N ILE A 119 2.55 -13.22 -22.94
CA ILE A 119 1.41 -13.54 -22.07
C ILE A 119 0.10 -13.54 -22.87
N ALA A 120 -0.10 -12.57 -23.78
CA ALA A 120 -1.29 -12.51 -24.63
C ALA A 120 -1.39 -13.73 -25.58
N ILE A 121 -0.26 -14.17 -26.15
CA ILE A 121 -0.21 -15.38 -26.97
C ILE A 121 -0.52 -16.63 -26.14
N ALA A 122 0.05 -16.74 -24.94
CA ALA A 122 -0.22 -17.86 -24.03
C ALA A 122 -1.69 -17.92 -23.58
N LEU A 123 -2.30 -16.77 -23.27
CA LEU A 123 -3.73 -16.65 -22.96
C LEU A 123 -4.61 -16.98 -24.18
N GLY A 124 -4.21 -16.54 -25.38
CA GLY A 124 -4.88 -16.90 -26.63
C GLY A 124 -4.89 -18.41 -26.87
N MET A 125 -3.72 -19.07 -26.76
CA MET A 125 -3.62 -20.54 -26.90
C MET A 125 -4.39 -21.30 -25.81
N SER A 126 -4.43 -20.77 -24.59
CA SER A 126 -5.24 -21.34 -23.49
C SER A 126 -6.74 -21.26 -23.80
N LEU A 127 -7.23 -20.11 -24.27
CA LEU A 127 -8.65 -19.91 -24.62
C LEU A 127 -9.12 -20.77 -25.80
N LEU A 128 -8.23 -21.09 -26.76
CA LEU A 128 -8.56 -22.04 -27.83
C LEU A 128 -8.58 -23.50 -27.34
N SER A 129 -7.79 -23.84 -26.30
CA SER A 129 -7.74 -25.21 -25.75
C SER A 129 -8.94 -25.56 -24.86
N PHE A 130 -9.69 -24.56 -24.37
CA PHE A 130 -10.87 -24.77 -23.52
C PHE A 130 -12.22 -24.77 -24.28
N ARG A 131 -12.24 -24.75 -25.62
CA ARG A 131 -13.48 -24.91 -26.38
C ARG A 131 -13.91 -26.39 -26.45
N LYS A 132 -14.49 -26.90 -25.34
CA LYS A 132 -15.41 -28.05 -25.40
C LYS A 132 -16.80 -27.58 -25.85
N PRO A 133 -17.46 -28.24 -26.80
CA PRO A 133 -18.83 -27.90 -27.18
C PRO A 133 -19.79 -28.36 -26.08
N VAL A 134 -20.58 -27.44 -25.55
CA VAL A 134 -21.74 -27.75 -24.71
C VAL A 134 -22.98 -27.73 -25.60
N ALA A 135 -23.65 -28.87 -25.70
CA ALA A 135 -24.98 -29.00 -26.29
C ALA A 135 -26.05 -28.36 -25.38
N PRO A 136 -27.15 -27.83 -25.93
CA PRO A 136 -28.09 -27.01 -25.18
C PRO A 136 -29.01 -27.89 -24.33
N SER A 137 -29.08 -27.62 -23.02
CA SER A 137 -30.17 -28.10 -22.18
C SER A 137 -31.31 -27.10 -22.23
N ALA A 138 -32.49 -27.61 -22.57
CA ALA A 138 -33.72 -26.87 -22.75
C ALA A 138 -34.21 -26.19 -21.47
N ALA A 139 -35.02 -25.16 -21.71
CA ALA A 139 -35.63 -24.25 -20.77
C ALA A 139 -36.37 -24.92 -19.60
N SER A 140 -36.23 -24.31 -18.42
CA SER A 140 -37.35 -24.16 -17.51
C SER A 140 -37.37 -22.72 -17.01
N SER A 141 -38.41 -22.00 -17.41
CA SER A 141 -38.74 -20.65 -16.98
C SER A 141 -39.68 -20.77 -15.78
N ALA A 142 -39.38 -20.07 -14.68
CA ALA A 142 -40.33 -19.20 -13.99
C ALA A 142 -39.79 -18.70 -12.64
N ALA A 143 -40.16 -17.45 -12.35
CA ALA A 143 -40.14 -16.75 -11.07
C ALA A 143 -38.81 -16.16 -10.60
N THR A 144 -38.52 -14.95 -11.11
CA THR A 144 -37.81 -13.88 -10.39
C THR A 144 -38.62 -13.49 -9.15
N PRO A 145 -38.08 -13.58 -7.92
CA PRO A 145 -38.51 -12.72 -6.83
C PRO A 145 -37.81 -11.37 -6.96
N ALA A 146 -38.58 -10.30 -6.78
CA ALA A 146 -38.17 -8.90 -6.74
C ALA A 146 -36.96 -8.66 -5.79
N PRO A 147 -36.18 -7.58 -5.99
CA PRO A 147 -35.13 -7.20 -5.07
C PRO A 147 -35.77 -6.74 -3.77
N THR A 148 -35.80 -7.60 -2.76
CA THR A 148 -36.09 -7.17 -1.40
C THR A 148 -34.92 -6.33 -0.94
N ALA A 149 -35.21 -5.09 -0.55
CA ALA A 149 -34.28 -4.16 0.06
C ALA A 149 -33.45 -4.86 1.14
N ASP A 150 -32.14 -4.59 1.10
CA ASP A 150 -31.16 -4.95 2.11
C ASP A 150 -31.67 -4.54 3.50
N ALA A 151 -32.18 -5.51 4.25
CA ALA A 151 -32.36 -5.36 5.69
C ALA A 151 -30.98 -5.54 6.33
N PRO A 152 -30.61 -4.75 7.35
CA PRO A 152 -29.33 -4.92 8.04
C PRO A 152 -29.19 -6.36 8.55
N GLN A 153 -28.33 -7.16 7.90
CA GLN A 153 -27.98 -8.47 8.40
C GLN A 153 -27.33 -8.27 9.77
N ALA A 154 -27.93 -8.88 10.80
CA ALA A 154 -27.33 -8.93 12.13
C ALA A 154 -25.89 -9.43 12.00
N PRO A 155 -24.92 -8.88 12.77
CA PRO A 155 -23.53 -9.29 12.65
C PRO A 155 -23.43 -10.79 12.89
N GLU A 156 -23.09 -11.56 11.84
CA GLU A 156 -22.83 -12.98 11.98
C GLU A 156 -21.68 -13.15 12.98
N PRO A 157 -21.81 -14.09 13.95
CA PRO A 157 -20.81 -14.24 14.99
C PRO A 157 -19.49 -14.71 14.36
N THR A 158 -18.46 -13.86 14.43
CA THR A 158 -17.10 -14.22 14.04
C THR A 158 -16.37 -14.86 15.21
N TYR A 159 -15.83 -16.06 15.01
CA TYR A 159 -15.08 -16.80 16.02
C TYR A 159 -13.58 -16.78 15.72
N VAL A 160 -12.76 -16.60 16.75
CA VAL A 160 -11.30 -16.84 16.66
C VAL A 160 -11.08 -18.33 16.88
N ILE A 161 -10.50 -19.00 15.89
CA ILE A 161 -10.14 -20.43 15.98
C ILE A 161 -8.67 -20.62 15.64
N ALA A 162 -8.14 -21.81 15.96
CA ALA A 162 -6.78 -22.17 15.59
C ALA A 162 -6.57 -22.09 14.08
N THR A 163 -5.45 -21.52 13.66
CA THR A 163 -5.12 -21.32 12.26
C THR A 163 -4.95 -22.67 11.55
N PRO A 164 -5.73 -22.96 10.49
CA PRO A 164 -5.60 -24.21 9.75
C PRO A 164 -4.20 -24.40 9.16
N LYS A 165 -3.65 -25.61 9.27
CA LYS A 165 -2.27 -25.92 8.81
C LYS A 165 -2.00 -25.52 7.35
N ALA A 166 -2.96 -25.77 6.46
CA ALA A 166 -2.84 -25.41 5.04
C ALA A 166 -2.89 -23.89 4.80
N LEU A 167 -3.61 -23.15 5.64
CA LEU A 167 -3.65 -21.68 5.56
C LEU A 167 -2.31 -21.10 6.01
N ALA A 168 -1.79 -21.55 7.16
CA ALA A 168 -0.51 -21.09 7.68
C ALA A 168 0.63 -21.40 6.70
N ALA A 169 0.68 -22.61 6.14
CA ALA A 169 1.67 -23.00 5.15
C ALA A 169 1.64 -22.09 3.91
N LEU A 170 0.45 -21.82 3.36
CA LEU A 170 0.31 -20.94 2.21
C LEU A 170 0.87 -19.54 2.47
N LEU A 171 0.54 -18.94 3.62
CA LEU A 171 0.99 -17.58 3.95
C LEU A 171 2.49 -17.53 4.17
N ILE A 172 3.02 -18.48 4.94
CA ILE A 172 4.47 -18.55 5.24
C ILE A 172 5.27 -18.79 3.96
N GLU A 173 4.86 -19.73 3.12
CA GLU A 173 5.54 -20.03 1.85
C GLU A 173 5.55 -18.80 0.92
N ALA A 174 4.41 -18.12 0.79
CA ALA A 174 4.30 -16.93 -0.05
C ALA A 174 5.21 -15.78 0.43
N GLU A 175 5.32 -15.57 1.74
CA GLU A 175 6.20 -14.54 2.31
C GLU A 175 7.68 -14.92 2.17
N ILE A 176 8.05 -16.18 2.36
CA ILE A 176 9.43 -16.63 2.14
C ILE A 176 9.83 -16.39 0.68
N GLU A 177 8.98 -16.75 -0.29
CA GLU A 177 9.23 -16.54 -1.71
C GLU A 177 9.39 -15.04 -2.03
N ALA A 178 8.47 -14.21 -1.53
CA ALA A 178 8.53 -12.77 -1.76
C ALA A 178 9.81 -12.13 -1.17
N GLN A 179 10.22 -12.54 0.03
CA GLN A 179 11.39 -11.95 0.70
C GLN A 179 12.71 -12.47 0.15
N THR A 180 12.79 -13.75 -0.23
CA THR A 180 13.99 -14.32 -0.87
C THR A 180 14.30 -13.70 -2.23
N ALA A 181 13.27 -13.22 -2.94
CA ALA A 181 13.45 -12.48 -4.19
C ALA A 181 14.08 -11.08 -3.98
N VAL A 182 13.95 -10.51 -2.78
CA VAL A 182 14.45 -9.16 -2.45
C VAL A 182 15.82 -9.23 -1.75
N ARG A 183 16.01 -10.20 -0.84
CA ARG A 183 17.24 -10.34 -0.05
C ARG A 183 17.48 -11.81 0.35
N PRO A 184 18.74 -12.21 0.59
CA PRO A 184 19.03 -13.52 1.15
C PRO A 184 18.50 -13.62 2.58
N ILE A 185 17.82 -14.72 2.88
CA ILE A 185 17.37 -15.07 4.23
C ILE A 185 18.35 -16.10 4.78
N GLU A 186 19.03 -15.75 5.87
CA GLU A 186 19.96 -16.65 6.58
C GLU A 186 19.31 -17.28 7.80
N ARG A 187 18.37 -16.56 8.43
CA ARG A 187 17.67 -17.02 9.63
C ARG A 187 16.18 -16.80 9.49
N LEU A 188 15.41 -17.88 9.59
CA LEU A 188 13.96 -17.86 9.53
C LEU A 188 13.37 -18.23 10.90
N CYS A 189 12.62 -17.30 11.48
CA CYS A 189 11.85 -17.54 12.69
C CYS A 189 10.36 -17.52 12.38
N LEU A 190 9.63 -18.51 12.89
CA LEU A 190 8.22 -18.72 12.61
C LEU A 190 7.41 -18.83 13.89
N SER A 191 6.19 -18.30 13.87
CA SER A 191 5.16 -18.63 14.86
C SER A 191 3.78 -18.77 14.22
N ILE A 192 2.99 -19.69 14.73
CA ILE A 192 1.57 -19.90 14.37
C ILE A 192 0.78 -19.84 15.67
N ASP A 193 -0.16 -18.90 15.76
CA ASP A 193 -0.97 -18.64 16.97
C ASP A 193 -0.12 -18.46 18.24
N GLY A 194 1.07 -17.88 18.10
CA GLY A 194 2.02 -17.62 19.19
C GLY A 194 2.95 -18.80 19.52
N GLU A 195 2.77 -19.96 18.89
CA GLU A 195 3.59 -21.15 19.10
C GLU A 195 4.60 -21.36 17.97
N THR A 196 5.77 -21.93 18.29
CA THR A 196 6.71 -22.36 17.25
C THR A 196 6.15 -23.60 16.53
N PRO A 197 6.04 -23.60 15.19
CA PRO A 197 5.48 -24.74 14.47
C PRO A 197 6.37 -25.97 14.64
N THR A 198 5.76 -27.09 15.05
CA THR A 198 6.41 -28.39 15.20
C THR A 198 5.59 -29.50 14.52
N GLY A 199 6.16 -30.69 14.35
CA GLY A 199 5.47 -31.87 13.84
C GLY A 199 4.77 -31.65 12.49
N GLU A 200 3.48 -32.01 12.42
CA GLU A 200 2.68 -31.88 11.19
C GLU A 200 2.55 -30.44 10.68
N ARG A 201 2.52 -29.44 11.58
CA ARG A 201 2.41 -28.03 11.17
C ARG A 201 3.66 -27.59 10.43
N LEU A 202 4.83 -27.96 10.94
CA LEU A 202 6.10 -27.66 10.27
C LEU A 202 6.26 -28.47 8.97
N ALA A 203 5.85 -29.74 8.98
CA ALA A 203 5.90 -30.60 7.79
C ALA A 203 5.00 -30.11 6.64
N ALA A 204 3.96 -29.33 6.94
CA ALA A 204 3.10 -28.72 5.93
C ALA A 204 3.75 -27.52 5.22
N ILE A 205 4.83 -26.96 5.76
CA ILE A 205 5.52 -25.76 5.24
C ILE A 205 6.71 -26.19 4.39
N ARG A 206 6.78 -25.74 3.14
CA ARG A 206 7.95 -25.94 2.27
C ARG A 206 9.04 -24.91 2.57
N LEU A 207 10.00 -25.31 3.38
CA LEU A 207 11.17 -24.49 3.67
C LEU A 207 12.22 -24.55 2.54
N PRO A 208 12.96 -23.46 2.29
CA PRO A 208 14.13 -23.48 1.41
C PRO A 208 15.17 -24.51 1.86
N LYS A 209 15.95 -25.04 0.91
CA LYS A 209 17.00 -26.02 1.20
C LYS A 209 18.02 -25.44 2.18
N GLY A 210 18.32 -26.20 3.24
CA GLY A 210 19.30 -25.79 4.27
C GLY A 210 18.76 -24.81 5.31
N MET A 211 17.48 -24.45 5.25
CA MET A 211 16.84 -23.56 6.21
C MET A 211 16.06 -24.34 7.26
N ALA A 212 16.14 -23.91 8.51
CA ALA A 212 15.37 -24.47 9.61
C ALA A 212 14.52 -23.37 10.27
N ALA A 213 13.26 -23.68 10.55
CA ALA A 213 12.39 -22.80 11.31
C ALA A 213 12.84 -22.74 12.78
N ARG A 214 12.90 -21.53 13.32
CA ARG A 214 13.24 -21.27 14.73
C ARG A 214 12.11 -20.51 15.44
N PRO A 215 12.09 -20.50 16.79
CA PRO A 215 11.20 -19.62 17.54
C PRO A 215 11.43 -18.15 17.20
N THR A 216 10.38 -17.32 17.21
CA THR A 216 10.45 -15.87 16.96
C THR A 216 11.42 -15.13 17.89
N ALA A 217 11.63 -15.65 19.10
CA ALA A 217 12.61 -15.13 20.05
C ALA A 217 14.07 -15.16 19.53
N ASP A 218 14.43 -16.13 18.68
CA ASP A 218 15.80 -16.25 18.13
C ASP A 218 16.14 -15.18 17.07
N CYS A 219 15.11 -14.50 16.58
CA CYS A 219 15.22 -13.35 15.69
C CYS A 219 14.97 -12.02 16.41
N ALA A 220 14.62 -12.03 17.70
CA ALA A 220 14.40 -10.82 18.47
C ALA A 220 15.75 -10.16 18.85
N GLY A 221 15.84 -8.84 18.72
CA GLY A 221 17.02 -8.07 19.11
C GLY A 221 17.05 -6.66 18.51
N ASP A 222 17.87 -5.79 19.10
CA ASP A 222 18.25 -4.48 18.54
C ASP A 222 19.77 -4.30 18.69
N PRO A 223 20.57 -4.40 17.60
CA PRO A 223 20.12 -4.62 16.22
C PRO A 223 19.65 -6.08 15.98
N MET A 224 18.67 -6.22 15.09
CA MET A 224 18.20 -7.51 14.60
C MET A 224 19.30 -8.13 13.71
N PRO A 225 19.55 -9.46 13.79
CA PRO A 225 20.59 -10.11 12.99
C PRO A 225 20.38 -9.87 11.49
N ALA A 226 21.46 -9.54 10.76
CA ALA A 226 21.41 -9.42 9.31
C ALA A 226 20.88 -10.73 8.68
N GLY A 227 20.03 -10.61 7.66
CA GLY A 227 19.41 -11.76 7.00
C GLY A 227 18.38 -12.53 7.85
N ALA A 228 17.98 -12.01 9.02
CA ALA A 228 16.88 -12.57 9.80
C ALA A 228 15.51 -12.18 9.22
N LEU A 229 14.58 -13.12 9.23
CA LEU A 229 13.17 -12.91 8.90
C LEU A 229 12.31 -13.58 9.97
N SER A 230 11.41 -12.82 10.59
CA SER A 230 10.39 -13.35 11.49
C SER A 230 9.02 -13.27 10.83
N ILE A 231 8.30 -14.39 10.80
CA ILE A 231 6.93 -14.47 10.26
C ILE A 231 6.03 -15.02 11.36
N ALA A 232 4.96 -14.30 11.70
CA ALA A 232 3.94 -14.75 12.64
C ALA A 232 2.57 -14.76 11.96
N VAL A 233 1.86 -15.88 12.05
CA VAL A 233 0.47 -16.02 11.58
C VAL A 233 -0.41 -16.23 12.80
N SER A 234 -1.42 -15.40 13.00
CA SER A 234 -2.27 -15.46 14.19
C SER A 234 -3.68 -14.95 13.94
N GLU A 235 -4.55 -15.11 14.95
CA GLU A 235 -5.90 -14.54 14.99
C GLU A 235 -6.77 -14.87 13.77
N TYR A 236 -6.80 -16.15 13.35
CA TYR A 236 -7.74 -16.56 12.32
C TYR A 236 -9.19 -16.45 12.83
N ARG A 237 -9.94 -15.50 12.25
CA ARG A 237 -11.34 -15.22 12.54
C ARG A 237 -12.22 -15.73 11.40
N THR A 238 -13.23 -16.53 11.70
CA THR A 238 -14.13 -17.11 10.69
C THR A 238 -15.57 -17.19 11.21
N ASP A 239 -16.51 -17.15 10.27
CA ASP A 239 -17.95 -17.39 10.46
C ASP A 239 -18.32 -18.89 10.25
N GLY A 240 -17.35 -19.74 9.91
CA GLY A 240 -17.58 -21.15 9.57
C GLY A 240 -17.91 -21.41 8.09
N SER A 241 -18.09 -20.36 7.27
CA SER A 241 -18.37 -20.48 5.82
C SER A 241 -17.17 -20.90 4.98
N GLY A 242 -15.99 -21.03 5.62
CA GLY A 242 -14.70 -21.17 4.94
C GLY A 242 -14.12 -19.83 4.49
N ARG A 243 -14.69 -18.70 4.91
CA ARG A 243 -14.10 -17.37 4.77
C ARG A 243 -13.66 -16.85 6.13
N GLY A 244 -12.70 -15.95 6.13
CA GLY A 244 -12.22 -15.37 7.37
C GLY A 244 -11.18 -14.29 7.16
N THR A 245 -10.67 -13.77 8.27
CA THR A 245 -9.52 -12.88 8.31
C THR A 245 -8.42 -13.51 9.14
N VAL A 246 -7.17 -13.30 8.76
CA VAL A 246 -6.00 -13.78 9.50
C VAL A 246 -4.98 -12.67 9.60
N ARG A 247 -4.33 -12.55 10.75
CA ARG A 247 -3.25 -11.58 10.97
C ARG A 247 -1.92 -12.20 10.56
N LEU A 248 -1.14 -11.43 9.83
CA LEU A 248 0.20 -11.79 9.37
C LEU A 248 1.15 -10.66 9.78
N ASP A 249 2.12 -10.99 10.64
CA ASP A 249 3.16 -10.07 11.07
C ASP A 249 4.50 -10.50 10.49
N LEU A 250 5.16 -9.58 9.80
CA LEU A 250 6.48 -9.75 9.24
C LEU A 250 7.46 -8.81 9.96
N ILE A 251 8.59 -9.33 10.41
CA ILE A 251 9.66 -8.51 10.99
C ILE A 251 10.97 -8.81 10.27
N ASP A 252 11.62 -7.76 9.79
CA ASP A 252 12.90 -7.82 9.09
C ASP A 252 13.83 -6.66 9.46
N PRO A 253 15.16 -6.84 9.42
CA PRO A 253 16.09 -5.75 9.65
C PRO A 253 16.05 -4.74 8.49
N ASP A 254 16.06 -3.45 8.82
CA ASP A 254 16.33 -2.39 7.85
C ASP A 254 17.84 -2.30 7.52
N LYS A 255 18.23 -1.26 6.77
CA LYS A 255 19.64 -1.05 6.37
C LYS A 255 20.57 -0.81 7.56
N ASP A 256 20.04 -0.30 8.66
CA ASP A 256 20.77 -0.01 9.90
C ASP A 256 20.68 -1.17 10.91
N GLY A 257 20.02 -2.28 10.54
CA GLY A 257 19.78 -3.44 11.40
C GLY A 257 18.63 -3.25 12.39
N ARG A 258 17.86 -2.16 12.29
CA ARG A 258 16.70 -1.95 13.16
C ARG A 258 15.53 -2.82 12.69
N PRO A 259 14.77 -3.44 13.61
CA PRO A 259 13.63 -4.25 13.23
C PRO A 259 12.52 -3.37 12.63
N ARG A 260 12.11 -3.70 11.41
CA ARG A 260 10.94 -3.13 10.73
C ARG A 260 9.80 -4.13 10.83
N THR A 261 8.65 -3.68 11.29
CA THR A 261 7.44 -4.52 11.41
C THR A 261 6.42 -4.13 10.34
N ASP A 262 5.95 -5.12 9.59
CA ASP A 262 4.83 -5.03 8.65
C ASP A 262 3.72 -5.98 9.11
N ALA A 263 2.67 -5.41 9.71
CA ALA A 263 1.53 -6.13 10.26
C ALA A 263 0.31 -5.92 9.36
N ARG A 264 -0.24 -7.02 8.84
CA ARG A 264 -1.33 -6.99 7.85
C ARG A 264 -2.45 -7.93 8.25
N THR A 265 -3.69 -7.52 8.01
CA THR A 265 -4.86 -8.40 8.14
C THR A 265 -5.33 -8.83 6.77
N LEU A 266 -5.34 -10.13 6.51
CA LEU A 266 -5.67 -10.71 5.21
C LEU A 266 -7.05 -11.34 5.22
N ALA A 267 -7.90 -10.97 4.26
CA ALA A 267 -9.14 -11.68 4.00
C ALA A 267 -8.83 -12.95 3.20
N VAL A 268 -9.28 -14.10 3.67
CA VAL A 268 -8.97 -15.40 3.09
C VAL A 268 -10.24 -16.21 2.81
N LYS A 269 -10.15 -17.11 1.84
CA LYS A 269 -11.21 -18.04 1.48
C LYS A 269 -10.63 -19.43 1.23
N ARG A 270 -11.32 -20.43 1.77
CA ARG A 270 -11.08 -21.85 1.51
C ARG A 270 -11.78 -22.28 0.23
N GLU A 271 -11.04 -22.93 -0.65
CA GLU A 271 -11.53 -23.55 -1.89
C GLU A 271 -11.17 -25.04 -1.86
N GLY A 272 -12.07 -25.86 -1.30
CA GLY A 272 -11.80 -27.28 -1.04
C GLY A 272 -10.71 -27.45 0.01
N GLU A 273 -9.55 -28.00 -0.37
CA GLU A 273 -8.39 -28.15 0.51
C GLU A 273 -7.39 -26.99 0.41
N ARG A 274 -7.59 -26.08 -0.54
CA ARG A 274 -6.69 -24.94 -0.77
C ARG A 274 -7.23 -23.68 -0.13
N TRP A 275 -6.33 -22.75 0.13
CA TRP A 275 -6.66 -21.41 0.58
C TRP A 275 -6.30 -20.39 -0.50
N ARG A 276 -7.01 -19.27 -0.51
CA ARG A 276 -6.69 -18.11 -1.34
C ARG A 276 -6.80 -16.84 -0.50
N VAL A 277 -5.82 -15.96 -0.64
CA VAL A 277 -5.88 -14.58 -0.13
C VAL A 277 -6.73 -13.76 -1.11
N LEU A 278 -7.77 -13.11 -0.60
CA LEU A 278 -8.67 -12.26 -1.39
C LEU A 278 -8.16 -10.82 -1.47
N ARG A 279 -7.76 -10.25 -0.33
CA ARG A 279 -7.27 -8.88 -0.22
C ARG A 279 -6.63 -8.63 1.15
N VAL A 280 -5.84 -7.57 1.24
CA VAL A 280 -5.45 -6.94 2.50
C VAL A 280 -6.62 -6.08 2.99
N VAL A 281 -6.95 -6.19 4.27
CA VAL A 281 -8.04 -5.45 4.93
C VAL A 281 -7.48 -4.25 5.68
N GLN A 282 -6.31 -4.42 6.30
CA GLN A 282 -5.56 -3.42 7.07
C GLN A 282 -4.07 -3.67 6.89
#